data_AF-A0A3A1NHU5-F1
#
_entry.id   AF-A0A3A1NHU5-F1
#
_cell.length_a   1.000
_cell.length_b   1.000
_cell.length_c   1.000
_cell.angle_alpha   90.00
_cell.angle_beta   90.00
_cell.angle_gamma   90.00
#
_symmetry.space_group_name_H-M   'P 1'
#
loop_
_entity.id
_entity.type
_entity.pdbx_description
1 polymer ?
#
loop_
_entity_poly.entity_id
_entity_poly.type
_entity_poly.pdbx_seq_one_letter_code
_entity_poly.pdbx_strand_id
1 'polypeptide(L)'
;MGKKVNVKDLLESAILDNTDTKEEVEGLREQRHGTGGKVGNNPMEQNKTTDDTLKDSRTHRAFARTFPLTKLSRREQRKVMDFERLMEQNDYTDKKEQFIFRLSKTCFEDYERLASACSYKLEKKVSRNDIMRKALEIYHQENIRELQRIIDKI
;
A
#
# COMPACT_ATOMS: atom_id res chain seq x y z
N MET A 1 5.27 21.30 37.87
CA MET A 1 6.57 20.63 37.61
C MET A 1 6.39 19.64 36.47
N GLY A 2 6.91 19.94 35.28
CA GLY A 2 6.79 19.05 34.12
C GLY A 2 7.74 17.87 34.25
N LYS A 3 7.21 16.65 34.28
CA LYS A 3 8.02 15.42 34.25
C LYS A 3 8.69 15.34 32.88
N LYS A 4 10.03 15.32 32.84
CA LYS A 4 10.80 15.04 31.62
C LYS A 4 10.53 13.58 31.24
N VAL A 5 9.79 13.37 30.16
CA VAL A 5 9.55 12.04 29.60
C VAL A 5 10.85 11.56 28.97
N ASN A 6 11.37 10.45 29.48
CA ASN A 6 12.59 9.83 28.98
C ASN A 6 12.27 9.03 27.71
N VAL A 7 13.08 9.20 26.67
CA VAL A 7 12.92 8.50 25.38
C VAL A 7 12.97 6.98 25.57
N LYS A 8 13.72 6.51 26.57
CA LYS A 8 13.79 5.09 26.93
C LYS A 8 12.44 4.56 27.42
N ASP A 9 11.74 5.30 28.28
CA ASP A 9 10.44 4.91 28.82
C ASP A 9 9.37 4.88 27.73
N LEU A 10 9.48 5.77 26.73
CA LEU A 10 8.58 5.81 25.57
C LEU A 10 8.80 4.61 24.63
N LEU A 11 10.05 4.15 24.50
CA LEU A 11 10.38 2.95 23.73
C LEU A 11 9.95 1.67 24.46
N GLU A 12 10.15 1.60 25.78
CA GLU A 12 9.67 0.48 26.60
C GLU A 12 8.13 0.39 26.61
N SER A 13 7.41 1.52 26.69
CA SER A 13 5.94 1.52 26.59
C SER A 13 5.46 1.04 25.21
N ALA A 14 6.11 1.47 24.12
CA ALA A 14 5.75 1.03 22.77
C ALA A 14 6.05 -0.45 22.49
N ILE A 15 6.99 -1.06 23.23
CA ILE A 15 7.29 -2.49 23.14
C ILE A 15 6.26 -3.30 23.95
N LEU A 16 5.87 -2.81 25.12
CA LEU A 16 4.83 -3.44 25.96
C LEU A 16 3.44 -3.35 25.32
N ASP A 17 3.11 -2.24 24.64
CA ASP A 17 1.86 -2.13 23.88
C ASP A 17 1.82 -3.08 22.66
N ASN A 18 2.99 -3.57 22.19
CA ASN A 18 3.11 -4.55 21.11
C ASN A 18 3.09 -6.01 21.57
N THR A 19 3.11 -6.29 22.87
CA THR A 19 2.94 -7.68 23.35
C THR A 19 1.49 -8.13 23.25
N ASP A 20 0.52 -7.25 23.47
CA ASP A 20 -0.92 -7.56 23.35
C ASP A 20 -1.33 -7.81 21.90
N THR A 21 -0.72 -7.11 20.93
CA THR A 21 -0.99 -7.31 19.49
C THR A 21 -0.45 -8.64 18.98
N LYS A 22 0.53 -9.24 19.66
CA LYS A 22 1.08 -10.56 19.30
C LYS A 22 0.10 -11.69 19.62
N GLU A 23 -0.57 -11.64 20.76
CA GLU A 23 -1.62 -12.60 21.12
C GLU A 23 -2.84 -12.47 20.19
N GLU A 24 -3.21 -11.25 19.81
CA GLU A 24 -4.27 -11.01 18.82
C GLU A 24 -3.93 -11.61 17.45
N VAL A 25 -2.68 -11.52 17.00
CA VAL A 25 -2.21 -12.11 15.74
C VAL A 25 -2.14 -13.64 15.81
N GLU A 26 -1.77 -14.21 16.95
CA GLU A 26 -1.80 -15.67 17.20
C GLU A 26 -3.24 -16.19 17.18
N GLY A 27 -4.18 -15.52 17.85
CA GLY A 27 -5.61 -15.87 17.81
C GLY A 27 -6.20 -15.81 16.39
N LEU A 28 -5.79 -14.83 15.58
CA LEU A 28 -6.17 -14.75 14.16
C LEU A 28 -5.47 -15.80 13.26
N ARG A 29 -4.37 -16.41 13.71
CA ARG A 29 -3.75 -17.58 13.05
C ARG A 29 -4.45 -18.88 13.41
N GLU A 30 -4.84 -19.05 14.67
CA GLU A 30 -5.60 -20.21 15.12
C GLU A 30 -7.01 -20.27 14.50
N GLN A 31 -7.68 -19.12 14.36
CA GLN A 31 -8.95 -19.03 13.62
C GLN A 31 -8.82 -19.41 12.14
N ARG A 32 -7.64 -19.25 11.53
CA ARG A 32 -7.37 -19.69 10.16
C ARG A 32 -7.13 -21.19 10.03
N HIS A 33 -6.86 -21.90 11.14
CA HIS A 33 -6.52 -23.33 11.15
C HIS A 33 -7.47 -24.18 12.01
N GLY A 34 -8.77 -23.83 12.00
CA GLY A 34 -9.75 -24.42 12.92
C GLY A 34 -10.96 -25.12 12.31
N THR A 35 -10.86 -25.89 11.22
CA THR A 35 -11.67 -27.13 11.03
C THR A 35 -11.11 -28.05 9.93
N GLY A 36 -10.51 -29.18 10.32
CA GLY A 36 -10.39 -30.39 9.49
C GLY A 36 -9.16 -30.49 8.56
N GLY A 37 -8.13 -31.22 8.99
CA GLY A 37 -7.09 -31.71 8.09
C GLY A 37 -5.87 -32.27 8.82
N LYS A 38 -5.68 -33.58 8.74
CA LYS A 38 -4.66 -34.37 9.44
C LYS A 38 -3.23 -33.90 9.15
N VAL A 39 -2.40 -34.03 10.20
CA VAL A 39 -0.95 -34.15 10.16
C VAL A 39 -0.52 -35.13 9.07
N GLY A 40 0.34 -34.67 8.15
CA GLY A 40 1.04 -35.48 7.17
C GLY A 40 2.50 -35.04 7.11
N ASN A 41 3.39 -35.91 7.61
CA ASN A 41 4.84 -35.75 7.59
C ASN A 41 5.43 -35.87 6.17
N ASN A 42 6.62 -35.26 6.02
CA ASN A 42 7.72 -35.53 5.07
C ASN A 42 7.69 -34.85 3.68
N PRO A 43 8.85 -34.71 2.99
CA PRO A 43 10.03 -33.94 3.41
C PRO A 43 10.60 -33.06 2.26
N MET A 44 11.50 -32.15 2.64
CA MET A 44 12.63 -31.57 1.88
C MET A 44 12.91 -32.10 0.46
N GLU A 45 12.85 -31.22 -0.56
CA GLU A 45 13.54 -31.42 -1.84
C GLU A 45 14.03 -30.09 -2.46
N GLN A 46 15.06 -30.23 -3.27
CA GLN A 46 16.18 -29.30 -3.46
C GLN A 46 15.98 -28.21 -4.52
N ASN A 47 16.80 -27.16 -4.37
CA ASN A 47 17.20 -26.20 -5.39
C ASN A 47 17.46 -26.86 -6.75
N LYS A 48 16.85 -26.32 -7.81
CA LYS A 48 17.44 -26.30 -9.15
C LYS A 48 17.26 -24.93 -9.79
N THR A 49 18.38 -24.23 -9.85
CA THR A 49 18.66 -23.13 -10.77
C THR A 49 18.62 -23.66 -12.20
N THR A 50 17.83 -23.00 -13.06
CA THR A 50 18.10 -22.97 -14.49
C THR A 50 17.81 -21.55 -14.97
N ASP A 51 18.92 -20.87 -15.22
CA ASP A 51 19.06 -19.71 -16.10
C ASP A 51 18.70 -20.16 -17.51
N ASP A 52 17.70 -19.51 -18.13
CA ASP A 52 17.66 -19.37 -19.58
C ASP A 52 16.66 -18.26 -20.00
N THR A 53 17.26 -17.12 -20.34
CA THR A 53 17.02 -16.33 -21.54
C THR A 53 15.61 -15.75 -21.82
N LEU A 54 15.56 -14.42 -21.66
CA LEU A 54 14.82 -13.41 -22.43
C LEU A 54 13.60 -13.89 -23.25
N LYS A 55 12.41 -13.52 -22.79
CA LYS A 55 11.36 -13.03 -23.69
C LYS A 55 10.59 -11.88 -23.07
N ASP A 56 10.86 -10.70 -23.61
CA ASP A 56 9.99 -9.54 -23.57
C ASP A 56 8.59 -9.98 -24.00
N SER A 57 7.66 -9.92 -23.06
CA SER A 57 6.26 -10.15 -23.30
C SER A 57 5.55 -9.30 -22.27
N ARG A 58 5.02 -8.16 -22.73
CA ARG A 58 4.02 -7.35 -22.04
C ARG A 58 2.80 -8.21 -21.74
N THR A 59 2.98 -9.08 -20.76
CA THR A 59 1.92 -9.83 -20.15
C THR A 59 1.44 -8.88 -19.08
N HIS A 60 0.39 -8.11 -19.39
CA HIS A 60 -0.44 -7.52 -18.37
C HIS A 60 -0.84 -8.69 -17.48
N ARG A 61 -0.10 -8.87 -16.38
CA ARG A 61 -0.37 -9.88 -15.38
C ARG A 61 -1.70 -9.43 -14.80
N ALA A 62 -2.79 -9.95 -15.37
CA ALA A 62 -4.12 -9.78 -14.81
C ALA A 62 -4.04 -10.46 -13.46
N PHE A 63 -3.67 -9.69 -12.44
CA PHE A 63 -3.73 -10.12 -11.07
C PHE A 63 -5.15 -10.63 -10.90
N ALA A 64 -5.28 -11.93 -10.61
CA ALA A 64 -6.55 -12.55 -10.34
C ALA A 64 -7.17 -11.74 -9.20
N ARG A 65 -8.15 -10.88 -9.54
CA ARG A 65 -8.78 -10.01 -8.55
C ARG A 65 -9.42 -10.90 -7.52
N THR A 66 -8.91 -10.86 -6.29
CA THR A 66 -9.49 -11.62 -5.18
C THR A 66 -10.83 -11.03 -4.74
N PHE A 67 -11.09 -9.75 -5.04
CA PHE A 67 -12.37 -9.12 -4.75
C PHE A 67 -13.32 -9.07 -5.97
N PRO A 68 -14.52 -9.68 -5.87
CA PRO A 68 -15.50 -9.62 -6.94
C PRO A 68 -16.10 -8.22 -7.04
N LEU A 69 -15.78 -7.52 -8.12
CA LEU A 69 -16.37 -6.22 -8.49
C LEU A 69 -17.85 -6.33 -8.92
N THR A 70 -18.40 -7.54 -8.97
CA THR A 70 -19.76 -7.84 -9.45
C THR A 70 -20.87 -7.16 -8.65
N LYS A 71 -20.59 -6.76 -7.40
CA LYS A 71 -21.54 -6.02 -6.54
C LYS A 71 -21.56 -4.50 -6.80
N LEU A 72 -20.61 -3.99 -7.58
CA LEU A 72 -20.48 -2.57 -7.87
C LEU A 72 -21.21 -2.20 -9.17
N SER A 73 -21.75 -1.00 -9.22
CA SER A 73 -22.23 -0.39 -10.46
C SER A 73 -21.08 -0.21 -11.45
N ARG A 74 -21.38 -0.14 -12.76
CA ARG A 74 -20.36 0.09 -13.80
C ARG A 74 -19.50 1.33 -13.53
N ARG A 75 -20.09 2.39 -12.96
CA ARG A 75 -19.37 3.63 -12.62
C ARG A 75 -18.39 3.41 -11.48
N GLU A 76 -18.78 2.70 -10.43
CA GLU A 76 -17.91 2.38 -9.30
C GLU A 76 -16.78 1.44 -9.71
N GLN A 77 -17.08 0.43 -10.52
CA GLN A 77 -16.07 -0.45 -11.10
C GLN A 77 -15.01 0.36 -11.85
N ARG A 78 -15.44 1.29 -12.71
CA ARG A 78 -14.53 2.17 -13.44
C ARG A 78 -13.64 2.98 -12.50
N LYS A 79 -14.20 3.60 -11.45
CA LYS A 79 -13.41 4.35 -10.46
C LYS A 79 -12.34 3.48 -9.79
N VAL A 80 -12.68 2.26 -9.40
CA VAL A 80 -11.71 1.33 -8.81
C VAL A 80 -10.63 0.97 -9.83
N MET A 81 -11.00 0.68 -11.06
CA MET A 81 -10.04 0.37 -12.13
C MET A 81 -9.09 1.53 -12.44
N ASP A 82 -9.61 2.76 -12.49
CA ASP A 82 -8.81 3.96 -12.75
C ASP A 82 -7.82 4.19 -11.61
N PHE A 83 -8.27 4.00 -10.35
CA PHE A 83 -7.38 4.06 -9.20
C PHE A 83 -6.30 2.97 -9.23
N GLU A 84 -6.68 1.72 -9.52
CA GLU A 84 -5.69 0.63 -9.63
C GLU A 84 -4.63 0.92 -10.69
N ARG A 85 -5.07 1.44 -11.85
CA ARG A 85 -4.17 1.83 -12.93
C ARG A 85 -3.23 2.95 -12.50
N LEU A 86 -3.75 3.97 -11.81
CA LEU A 86 -2.94 5.07 -11.28
C LEU A 86 -1.84 4.55 -10.34
N MET A 87 -2.18 3.62 -9.44
CA MET A 87 -1.22 3.07 -8.49
C MET A 87 -0.12 2.21 -9.15
N GLU A 88 -0.36 1.71 -10.36
CA GLU A 88 0.61 0.90 -11.13
C GLU A 88 1.53 1.75 -12.01
N GLN A 89 1.16 3.00 -12.31
CA GLN A 89 1.99 3.91 -13.09
C GLN A 89 3.22 4.34 -12.30
N ASN A 90 4.35 4.57 -12.98
CA ASN A 90 5.57 5.14 -12.39
C ASN A 90 6.10 6.21 -13.34
N ASP A 91 5.58 7.43 -13.19
CA ASP A 91 5.87 8.55 -14.09
C ASP A 91 7.22 9.21 -13.83
N TYR A 92 7.76 9.03 -12.62
CA TYR A 92 9.01 9.62 -12.16
C TYR A 92 9.93 8.51 -11.66
N THR A 93 11.16 8.49 -12.18
CA THR A 93 12.20 7.49 -11.87
C THR A 93 13.42 8.10 -11.17
N ASP A 94 13.36 9.41 -10.94
CA ASP A 94 14.37 10.18 -10.25
C ASP A 94 14.37 9.90 -8.74
N LYS A 95 15.34 10.52 -8.06
CA LYS A 95 15.54 10.31 -6.63
C LYS A 95 14.35 10.86 -5.84
N LYS A 96 13.88 10.08 -4.87
CA LYS A 96 12.82 10.50 -3.96
C LYS A 96 13.33 11.53 -2.97
N GLU A 97 12.70 12.70 -2.97
CA GLU A 97 12.92 13.74 -1.96
C GLU A 97 11.86 13.66 -0.85
N GLN A 98 12.26 13.99 0.38
CA GLN A 98 11.37 13.99 1.55
C GLN A 98 10.95 15.42 1.89
N PHE A 99 9.66 15.61 2.11
CA PHE A 99 9.11 16.87 2.59
C PHE A 99 7.96 16.62 3.58
N ILE A 100 7.71 17.60 4.45
CA ILE A 100 6.64 17.55 5.44
C ILE A 100 5.62 18.61 5.06
N PHE A 101 4.34 18.24 5.06
CA PHE A 101 3.24 19.17 4.85
C PHE A 101 2.12 18.89 5.86
N ARG A 102 1.22 19.85 6.01
CA ARG A 102 0.06 19.73 6.90
C ARG A 102 -1.20 19.56 6.06
N LEU A 103 -2.10 18.70 6.53
CA LEU A 103 -3.44 18.52 5.99
C LEU A 103 -4.46 18.84 7.08
N SER A 104 -5.70 19.10 6.67
CA SER A 104 -6.81 19.03 7.61
C SER A 104 -6.93 17.60 8.15
N LYS A 105 -7.41 17.47 9.39
CA LYS A 105 -7.59 16.17 10.04
C LYS A 105 -8.44 15.22 9.20
N THR A 106 -9.57 15.69 8.69
CA THR A 106 -10.48 14.91 7.84
C THR A 106 -9.78 14.40 6.59
N CYS A 107 -9.03 15.26 5.90
CA CYS A 107 -8.31 14.86 4.70
C CYS A 107 -7.25 13.78 4.99
N PHE A 108 -6.49 13.94 6.08
CA PHE A 108 -5.53 12.93 6.52
C PHE A 108 -6.20 11.58 6.82
N GLU A 109 -7.30 11.59 7.58
CA GLU A 109 -8.03 10.37 7.96
C GLU A 109 -8.62 9.65 6.74
N ASP A 110 -9.14 10.39 5.76
CA ASP A 110 -9.68 9.82 4.52
C ASP A 110 -8.61 9.08 3.71
N TYR A 111 -7.41 9.66 3.58
CA TYR A 111 -6.29 9.01 2.90
C TYR A 111 -5.79 7.78 3.66
N GLU A 112 -5.73 7.84 4.99
CA GLU A 112 -5.32 6.71 5.82
C GLU A 112 -6.30 5.54 5.70
N ARG A 113 -7.60 5.84 5.74
CA ARG A 113 -8.66 4.85 5.56
C ARG A 113 -8.63 4.24 4.15
N LEU A 114 -8.41 5.06 3.13
CA LEU A 114 -8.30 4.58 1.75
C LEU A 114 -7.10 3.64 1.58
N ALA A 115 -5.91 4.04 2.06
CA ALA A 115 -4.71 3.21 1.99
C ALA A 115 -4.90 1.86 2.70
N SER A 116 -5.52 1.89 3.89
CA SER A 116 -5.85 0.69 4.66
C SER A 116 -6.85 -0.21 3.94
N ALA A 117 -7.92 0.37 3.39
CA ALA A 117 -8.94 -0.36 2.64
C ALA A 117 -8.37 -0.99 1.36
N CYS A 118 -7.53 -0.27 0.62
CA CYS A 118 -6.85 -0.78 -0.56
C CYS A 118 -5.91 -1.94 -0.21
N SER A 119 -5.11 -1.78 0.86
CA SER A 119 -4.20 -2.84 1.31
C SER A 119 -4.92 -4.11 1.73
N TYR A 120 -6.06 -3.97 2.41
CA TYR A 120 -6.85 -5.11 2.87
C TYR A 120 -7.69 -5.75 1.77
N LYS A 121 -8.38 -4.95 0.95
CA LYS A 121 -9.38 -5.43 -0.01
C LYS A 121 -8.80 -5.75 -1.38
N LEU A 122 -7.72 -5.08 -1.78
CA LEU A 122 -7.08 -5.25 -3.09
C LEU A 122 -5.76 -6.01 -2.98
N GLU A 123 -5.34 -6.40 -1.77
CA GLU A 123 -4.08 -7.12 -1.49
C GLU A 123 -2.82 -6.42 -2.05
N LYS A 124 -2.92 -5.11 -2.28
CA LYS A 124 -1.85 -4.25 -2.79
C LYS A 124 -1.29 -3.43 -1.64
N LYS A 125 0.00 -3.58 -1.33
CA LYS A 125 0.67 -2.73 -0.32
C LYS A 125 0.69 -1.28 -0.81
N VAL A 126 -0.23 -0.47 -0.32
CA VAL A 126 -0.37 0.95 -0.67
C VAL A 126 -0.32 1.77 0.61
N SER A 127 0.60 2.72 0.69
CA SER A 127 0.64 3.70 1.79
C SER A 127 -0.09 5.00 1.41
N ARG A 128 -0.50 5.78 2.41
CA ARG A 128 -0.99 7.15 2.20
C ARG A 128 -0.04 7.99 1.35
N ASN A 129 1.28 7.84 1.55
CA ASN A 129 2.29 8.58 0.81
C ASN A 129 2.30 8.20 -0.66
N ASP A 130 1.97 6.95 -1.01
CA ASP A 130 1.90 6.54 -2.41
C ASP A 130 0.72 7.20 -3.11
N ILE A 131 -0.43 7.25 -2.44
CA ILE A 131 -1.63 7.92 -2.97
C ILE A 131 -1.36 9.43 -3.14
N MET A 132 -0.79 10.07 -2.11
CA MET A 132 -0.50 11.51 -2.15
C MET A 132 0.51 11.86 -3.24
N ARG A 133 1.57 11.06 -3.38
CA ARG A 133 2.54 11.24 -4.45
C ARG A 133 1.88 11.16 -5.82
N LYS A 134 1.04 10.14 -6.05
CA LYS A 134 0.32 9.98 -7.32
C LYS A 134 -0.59 11.16 -7.64
N ALA A 135 -1.31 11.69 -6.65
CA ALA A 135 -2.14 12.86 -6.84
C ALA A 135 -1.32 14.11 -7.23
N LEU A 136 -0.17 14.32 -6.58
CA LEU A 136 0.73 15.43 -6.90
C LEU A 136 1.40 15.27 -8.28
N GLU A 137 1.77 14.04 -8.65
CA GLU A 137 2.33 13.70 -9.96
C GLU A 137 1.35 14.02 -11.09
N ILE A 138 0.06 13.66 -10.93
CA ILE A 138 -1.01 14.02 -11.88
C ILE A 138 -1.11 15.53 -12.01
N TYR A 139 -1.26 16.23 -10.88
CA TYR A 139 -1.42 17.68 -10.90
C TYR A 139 -0.21 18.37 -11.54
N HIS A 140 1.00 17.86 -11.31
CA HIS A 140 2.21 18.37 -11.93
C HIS A 140 2.21 18.19 -13.46
N GLN A 141 1.86 17.00 -13.95
CA GLN A 141 1.79 16.71 -15.38
C GLN A 141 0.75 17.57 -16.10
N GLU A 142 -0.43 17.72 -15.50
CA GLU A 142 -1.57 18.39 -16.11
C GLU A 142 -1.52 19.91 -15.98
N ASN A 143 -0.98 20.46 -14.88
CA ASN A 143 -1.17 21.87 -14.53
C ASN A 143 0.14 22.61 -14.32
N ILE A 144 1.05 22.09 -13.49
CA ILE A 144 2.25 22.85 -13.06
C ILE A 144 3.12 23.22 -14.26
N ARG A 145 3.36 22.28 -15.18
CA ARG A 145 4.20 22.54 -16.37
C ARG A 145 3.64 23.63 -17.27
N GLU A 146 2.32 23.67 -17.44
CA GLU A 146 1.67 24.70 -18.24
C GLU A 146 1.70 26.04 -17.52
N LEU A 147 1.36 26.05 -16.23
CA LEU A 147 1.35 27.26 -15.43
C LEU A 147 2.73 27.91 -15.34
N GLN A 148 3.80 27.12 -15.19
CA GLN A 148 5.18 27.60 -15.24
C GLN A 148 5.47 28.34 -16.54
N ARG A 149 5.12 27.76 -17.70
CA ARG A 149 5.30 28.40 -19.01
C ARG A 149 4.51 29.69 -19.18
N ILE A 150 3.36 29.82 -18.51
CA ILE A 150 2.55 31.03 -18.53
C ILE A 150 3.19 32.10 -17.64
N ILE A 151 3.58 31.73 -16.41
CA ILE A 151 4.20 32.63 -15.45
C ILE A 151 5.56 33.14 -15.96
N ASP A 152 6.36 32.30 -16.61
CA ASP A 152 7.67 32.70 -17.16
C ASP A 152 7.57 33.78 -18.26
N LYS A 153 6.37 34.03 -18.79
CA LYS A 153 6.11 35.10 -19.77
C LYS A 153 5.73 36.44 -19.14
N ILE A 154 5.40 36.45 -17.85
CA ILE A 154 5.03 37.64 -17.08
C ILE A 154 6.30 38.29 -16.56
#